data_AF-A0A927P2M0-F1
#
_entry.id   AF-A0A927P2M0-F1
#
_cell.length_a   1.000
_cell.length_b   1.000
_cell.length_c   1.000
_cell.angle_alpha   90.00
_cell.angle_beta   90.00
_cell.angle_gamma   90.00
#
_symmetry.space_group_name_H-M   'P 1'
#
loop_
_entity.id
_entity.type
_entity.pdbx_description
1 polymer ?
#
loop_
_entity_poly.entity_id
_entity_poly.type
_entity_poly.pdbx_seq_one_letter_code
_entity_poly.pdbx_strand_id
1 'polypeptide(L)'
;MKKILALVLVFALVLSVGCIRIGDTSYLYRNAEKYSVGDSFASSEEIENIEISWVSGKVTVQRSEGNAIEFSEKGRFGLTEGLRLHYFIEGNTLLIKFAESGRWDFRKISKDLTVSIPDSAQLKDLCIETISADVEIEEAVGSKLTISSVSGDIEAEKLLFHALSLTSVSGDIDLPMLADPSEMELSTLSGDITAKMLSASTSFVHERSFDVSTTSGNIKLDFAGFTPEEGEISSVSGKILLKLPKDSNFTAEVETVSGDFDCAFKTVKADDQYIAGDGSCEYNFETVSGDIEIKKS
;
A
#
# COMPACT_ATOMS: atom_id res chain seq x y z
N MET A 1 2.95 1.81 -22.00
CA MET A 1 2.83 0.33 -22.23
C MET A 1 3.99 -0.49 -21.66
N LYS A 2 5.24 -0.01 -21.69
CA LYS A 2 6.39 -0.75 -21.09
C LYS A 2 6.22 -0.96 -19.57
N LYS A 3 5.57 -0.03 -18.87
CA LYS A 3 5.35 -0.07 -17.41
C LYS A 3 4.21 -0.99 -16.99
N ILE A 4 3.10 -1.03 -17.74
CA ILE A 4 2.03 -2.03 -17.51
C ILE A 4 2.55 -3.46 -17.72
N LEU A 5 3.49 -3.67 -18.66
CA LEU A 5 4.19 -4.94 -18.81
C LEU A 5 5.14 -5.23 -17.62
N ALA A 6 5.75 -4.19 -17.04
CA ALA A 6 6.54 -4.32 -15.81
C ALA A 6 5.67 -4.64 -14.59
N LEU A 7 4.48 -4.06 -14.47
CA LEU A 7 3.48 -4.36 -13.44
C LEU A 7 3.12 -5.85 -13.44
N VAL A 8 2.82 -6.41 -14.62
CA VAL A 8 2.55 -7.86 -14.78
C VAL A 8 3.75 -8.73 -14.39
N LEU A 9 4.98 -8.26 -14.65
CA LEU A 9 6.22 -8.96 -14.26
C LEU A 9 6.50 -8.86 -12.75
N VAL A 10 6.20 -7.72 -12.12
CA VAL A 10 6.28 -7.52 -10.66
C VAL A 10 5.36 -8.49 -9.96
N PHE A 11 4.12 -8.67 -10.41
CA PHE A 11 3.19 -9.65 -9.82
C PHE A 11 3.68 -11.11 -9.95
N ALA A 12 4.30 -11.48 -11.07
CA ALA A 12 4.96 -12.78 -11.20
C ALA A 12 6.13 -12.94 -10.21
N LEU A 13 6.77 -11.82 -9.83
CA LEU A 13 7.86 -11.78 -8.86
C LEU A 13 7.36 -11.81 -7.40
N VAL A 14 6.26 -11.13 -7.07
CA VAL A 14 5.63 -11.10 -5.72
C VAL A 14 5.26 -12.52 -5.27
N LEU A 15 4.81 -13.38 -6.18
CA LEU A 15 4.58 -14.81 -5.92
C LEU A 15 5.87 -15.64 -5.68
N SER A 16 7.05 -15.06 -5.92
CA SER A 16 8.34 -15.77 -5.92
C SER A 16 9.41 -15.23 -4.97
N VAL A 17 9.31 -13.96 -4.52
CA VAL A 17 10.35 -13.26 -3.75
C VAL A 17 9.98 -13.05 -2.28
N GLY A 18 8.69 -13.01 -1.92
CA GLY A 18 8.28 -13.12 -0.53
C GLY A 18 8.81 -14.43 0.06
N CYS A 19 9.12 -14.47 1.37
CA CYS A 19 9.69 -15.63 2.05
C CYS A 19 8.85 -16.92 2.00
N ILE A 20 7.76 -16.94 1.22
CA ILE A 20 6.76 -17.98 1.13
C ILE A 20 6.56 -18.39 -0.32
N ARG A 21 6.89 -19.64 -0.63
CA ARG A 21 6.50 -20.27 -1.90
C ARG A 21 5.17 -20.98 -1.73
N ILE A 22 4.12 -20.38 -2.28
CA ILE A 22 2.78 -20.96 -2.28
C ILE A 22 2.53 -21.64 -3.63
N GLY A 23 2.88 -22.92 -3.72
CA GLY A 23 2.23 -23.84 -4.67
C GLY A 23 0.98 -24.43 -4.01
N ASP A 24 0.11 -25.09 -4.78
CA ASP A 24 -1.28 -25.48 -4.42
C ASP A 24 -1.54 -26.04 -2.99
N THR A 25 -0.51 -26.43 -2.23
CA THR A 25 -0.59 -26.75 -0.78
C THR A 25 0.69 -26.45 0.04
N SER A 26 1.72 -25.78 -0.48
CA SER A 26 2.98 -25.57 0.27
C SER A 26 3.02 -24.18 0.94
N TYR A 27 3.30 -24.12 2.23
CA TYR A 27 3.55 -22.87 2.97
C TYR A 27 4.89 -23.01 3.67
N LEU A 28 5.97 -22.56 3.04
CA LEU A 28 7.33 -22.82 3.50
C LEU A 28 8.07 -21.52 3.77
N TYR A 29 8.70 -21.42 4.94
CA TYR A 29 9.58 -20.31 5.33
C TYR A 29 10.81 -20.86 6.06
N ARG A 30 11.86 -20.04 6.16
CA ARG A 30 13.15 -20.42 6.76
C ARG A 30 13.08 -20.43 8.29
N ASN A 31 14.01 -21.14 8.93
CA ASN A 31 14.17 -21.19 10.38
C ASN A 31 12.88 -21.61 11.12
N ALA A 32 12.03 -22.45 10.52
CA ALA A 32 10.72 -22.82 11.05
C ALA A 32 10.79 -23.36 12.49
N GLU A 33 11.87 -24.06 12.82
CA GLU A 33 12.14 -24.60 14.15
C GLU A 33 12.35 -23.55 15.25
N LYS A 34 12.53 -22.27 14.89
CA LYS A 34 12.74 -21.16 15.84
C LYS A 34 11.45 -20.40 16.18
N TYR A 35 10.36 -20.68 15.48
CA TYR A 35 9.11 -19.95 15.68
C TYR A 35 8.37 -20.45 16.93
N SER A 36 7.88 -19.49 17.70
CA SER A 36 6.93 -19.68 18.79
C SER A 36 5.50 -19.68 18.26
N VAL A 37 4.55 -20.23 19.03
CA VAL A 37 3.16 -20.42 18.59
C VAL A 37 2.19 -19.63 19.45
N GLY A 38 1.26 -18.93 18.80
CA GLY A 38 0.12 -18.26 19.42
C GLY A 38 0.37 -16.82 19.81
N ASP A 39 -0.71 -16.20 20.32
CA ASP A 39 -0.75 -14.81 20.78
C ASP A 39 0.39 -14.48 21.73
N SER A 40 0.99 -13.30 21.54
CA SER A 40 2.12 -12.87 22.36
C SER A 40 2.36 -11.37 22.25
N PHE A 41 3.51 -10.95 22.78
CA PHE A 41 3.98 -9.58 22.71
C PHE A 41 5.49 -9.54 22.49
N ALA A 42 5.98 -8.42 21.97
CA ALA A 42 7.40 -8.11 21.82
C ALA A 42 7.71 -6.75 22.46
N SER A 43 8.93 -6.60 22.99
CA SER A 43 9.40 -5.31 23.51
C SER A 43 9.47 -4.30 22.36
N SER A 44 8.77 -3.17 22.47
CA SER A 44 8.80 -2.13 21.43
C SER A 44 10.14 -1.40 21.34
N GLU A 45 10.98 -1.49 22.38
CA GLU A 45 12.33 -0.91 22.38
C GLU A 45 13.33 -1.72 21.53
N GLU A 46 13.05 -3.01 21.32
CA GLU A 46 13.94 -3.92 20.59
C GLU A 46 13.51 -4.13 19.13
N ILE A 47 12.25 -3.83 18.82
CA ILE A 47 11.66 -4.07 17.50
C ILE A 47 11.64 -2.77 16.68
N GLU A 48 12.34 -2.81 15.56
CA GLU A 48 12.34 -1.73 14.57
C GLU A 48 11.52 -2.09 13.33
N ASN A 49 11.35 -3.40 13.05
CA ASN A 49 10.65 -3.87 11.85
C ASN A 49 9.60 -4.92 12.20
N ILE A 50 8.47 -4.91 11.48
CA ILE A 50 7.45 -5.96 11.56
C ILE A 50 7.20 -6.50 10.15
N GLU A 51 7.27 -7.82 10.00
CA GLU A 51 6.90 -8.52 8.78
C GLU A 51 5.77 -9.50 9.05
N ILE A 52 4.64 -9.30 8.37
CA ILE A 52 3.44 -10.11 8.49
C ILE A 52 3.23 -10.86 7.19
N SER A 53 3.02 -12.17 7.28
CA SER A 53 2.55 -12.95 6.14
C SER A 53 1.28 -13.71 6.48
N TRP A 54 0.18 -13.30 5.87
CA TRP A 54 -1.17 -13.76 6.19
C TRP A 54 -1.89 -14.34 4.98
N VAL A 55 -2.65 -15.42 5.17
CA VAL A 55 -3.26 -16.13 4.03
C VAL A 55 -4.71 -15.69 3.79
N SER A 56 -5.55 -15.74 4.82
CA SER A 56 -6.99 -15.43 4.68
C SER A 56 -7.60 -14.96 5.99
N GLY A 57 -8.58 -14.06 5.91
CA GLY A 57 -9.19 -13.37 7.06
C GLY A 57 -8.92 -11.88 6.95
N LYS A 58 -8.51 -11.26 8.05
CA LYS A 58 -8.12 -9.84 8.09
C LYS A 58 -6.80 -9.65 8.83
N VAL A 59 -6.00 -8.66 8.43
CA VAL A 59 -4.88 -8.13 9.22
C VAL A 59 -5.25 -6.71 9.65
N THR A 60 -5.36 -6.49 10.96
CA THR A 60 -5.60 -5.16 11.54
C THR A 60 -4.33 -4.67 12.24
N VAL A 61 -3.87 -3.48 11.89
CA VAL A 61 -2.80 -2.77 12.60
C VAL A 61 -3.37 -1.52 13.25
N GLN A 62 -3.17 -1.40 14.56
CA GLN A 62 -3.72 -0.31 15.36
C GLN A 62 -2.69 0.20 16.37
N ARG A 63 -2.93 1.41 16.88
CA ARG A 63 -2.15 1.99 17.98
C ARG A 63 -2.71 1.60 19.34
N SER A 64 -1.88 1.68 20.38
CA SER A 64 -2.31 1.38 21.75
C SER A 64 -1.50 2.17 22.78
N GLU A 65 -2.11 2.45 23.94
CA GLU A 65 -1.46 3.07 25.11
C GLU A 65 -0.50 2.13 25.86
N GLY A 66 -0.38 0.88 25.41
CA GLY A 66 0.51 -0.12 25.99
C GLY A 66 1.99 0.21 25.79
N ASN A 67 2.86 -0.64 26.31
CA ASN A 67 4.32 -0.50 26.20
C ASN A 67 5.00 -1.63 25.40
N ALA A 68 4.21 -2.56 24.85
CA ALA A 68 4.70 -3.68 24.06
C ALA A 68 3.91 -3.78 22.75
N ILE A 69 4.55 -4.30 21.70
CA ILE A 69 3.86 -4.67 20.47
C ILE A 69 3.11 -5.96 20.76
N GLU A 70 1.78 -5.91 20.81
CA GLU A 70 0.93 -7.08 21.07
C GLU A 70 0.37 -7.61 19.76
N PHE A 71 0.31 -8.93 19.61
CA PHE A 71 -0.29 -9.54 18.43
C PHE A 71 -1.09 -10.77 18.84
N SER A 72 -2.29 -10.88 18.28
CA SER A 72 -3.23 -11.96 18.60
C SER A 72 -4.02 -12.38 17.37
N GLU A 73 -4.40 -13.66 17.34
CA GLU A 73 -5.26 -14.18 16.30
C GLU A 73 -6.67 -14.50 16.78
N LYS A 74 -7.63 -14.42 15.86
CA LYS A 74 -8.99 -14.89 16.09
C LYS A 74 -9.43 -15.78 14.94
N GLY A 75 -9.50 -17.08 15.21
CA GLY A 75 -10.09 -18.06 14.30
C GLY A 75 -11.60 -18.21 14.49
N ARG A 76 -12.30 -18.65 13.44
CA ARG A 76 -13.75 -19.00 13.52
C ARG A 76 -14.02 -20.28 14.31
N PHE A 77 -13.02 -21.13 14.49
CA PHE A 77 -13.10 -22.42 15.19
C PHE A 77 -11.82 -22.64 16.01
N GLY A 78 -11.80 -23.67 16.87
CA GLY A 78 -10.57 -24.08 17.57
C GLY A 78 -9.48 -24.47 16.57
N LEU A 79 -8.37 -23.73 16.58
CA LEU A 79 -7.22 -23.97 15.72
C LEU A 79 -6.31 -25.04 16.34
N THR A 80 -5.80 -25.97 15.52
CA THR A 80 -4.69 -26.85 15.93
C THR A 80 -3.42 -26.02 16.07
N GLU A 81 -2.45 -26.48 16.85
CA GLU A 81 -1.18 -25.77 17.08
C GLU A 81 -0.51 -25.31 15.78
N GLY A 82 -0.40 -26.19 14.77
CA GLY A 82 0.18 -25.82 13.48
C GLY A 82 -0.61 -24.78 12.67
N LEU A 83 -1.91 -24.61 12.93
CA LEU A 83 -2.75 -23.58 12.29
C LEU A 83 -2.78 -22.26 13.07
N ARG A 84 -2.22 -22.22 14.27
CA ARG A 84 -2.10 -20.99 15.04
C ARG A 84 -1.01 -20.11 14.47
N LEU A 85 -1.06 -18.82 14.80
CA LEU A 85 -0.05 -17.86 14.39
C LEU A 85 1.32 -18.33 14.88
N HIS A 86 2.32 -18.20 14.02
CA HIS A 86 3.71 -18.52 14.36
C HIS A 86 4.51 -17.23 14.32
N TYR A 87 5.34 -16.96 15.33
CA TYR A 87 6.16 -15.76 15.35
C TYR A 87 7.62 -16.06 15.73
N PHE A 88 8.53 -15.23 15.23
CA PHE A 88 9.95 -15.29 15.58
C PHE A 88 10.53 -13.88 15.57
N ILE A 89 11.37 -13.56 16.55
CA ILE A 89 12.11 -12.30 16.59
C ILE A 89 13.54 -12.60 16.10
N GLU A 90 13.89 -12.10 14.93
CA GLU A 90 15.23 -12.20 14.35
C GLU A 90 15.93 -10.84 14.45
N GLY A 91 16.80 -10.69 15.45
CA GLY A 91 17.41 -9.39 15.74
C GLY A 91 16.36 -8.38 16.19
N ASN A 92 16.11 -7.35 15.38
CA ASN A 92 15.14 -6.27 15.61
C ASN A 92 13.85 -6.42 14.77
N THR A 93 13.64 -7.58 14.15
CA THR A 93 12.53 -7.82 13.22
C THR A 93 11.58 -8.87 13.79
N LEU A 94 10.32 -8.47 13.99
CA LEU A 94 9.23 -9.37 14.38
C LEU A 94 8.62 -9.99 13.13
N LEU A 95 8.78 -11.30 12.97
CA LEU A 95 8.23 -12.09 11.88
C LEU A 95 6.94 -12.77 12.36
N ILE A 96 5.79 -12.52 11.72
CA ILE A 96 4.50 -13.16 12.02
C ILE A 96 4.02 -13.95 10.81
N LYS A 97 3.71 -15.22 11.01
CA LYS A 97 3.28 -16.18 9.98
C LYS A 97 1.91 -16.76 10.29
N PHE A 98 1.13 -16.97 9.23
CA PHE A 98 -0.21 -17.54 9.30
C PHE A 98 -0.24 -18.93 9.93
N ALA A 99 0.76 -19.78 9.72
CA ALA A 99 0.75 -21.16 10.19
C ALA A 99 2.18 -21.69 10.32
N GLU A 100 2.31 -22.93 10.79
CA GLU A 100 3.57 -23.66 10.80
C GLU A 100 4.07 -23.83 9.35
N SER A 101 5.39 -23.82 9.14
CA SER A 101 5.95 -24.15 7.84
C SER A 101 5.65 -25.60 7.49
N GLY A 102 4.97 -25.85 6.37
CA GLY A 102 4.60 -27.21 5.97
C GLY A 102 3.67 -27.27 4.78
N ARG A 103 2.93 -28.38 4.69
CA ARG A 103 1.87 -28.57 3.69
C ARG A 103 0.52 -28.33 4.33
N TRP A 104 -0.25 -27.41 3.75
CA TRP A 104 -1.54 -26.97 4.27
C TRP A 104 -2.58 -26.85 3.16
N ASP A 105 -3.85 -27.06 3.56
CA ASP A 105 -5.01 -26.69 2.76
C ASP A 105 -5.75 -25.56 3.48
N PHE A 106 -5.54 -24.33 3.02
CA PHE A 106 -6.11 -23.14 3.65
C PHE A 106 -7.49 -22.74 3.09
N ARG A 107 -8.06 -23.48 2.12
CA ARG A 107 -9.30 -23.09 1.44
C ARG A 107 -10.51 -22.85 2.36
N LYS A 108 -10.50 -23.47 3.54
CA LYS A 108 -11.56 -23.33 4.56
C LYS A 108 -11.06 -22.72 5.87
N ILE A 109 -9.84 -22.20 5.87
CA ILE A 109 -9.22 -21.59 7.04
C ILE A 109 -9.22 -20.08 6.82
N SER A 110 -9.86 -19.37 7.74
CA SER A 110 -9.91 -17.91 7.78
C SER A 110 -9.80 -17.51 9.23
N LYS A 111 -8.86 -16.60 9.51
CA LYS A 111 -8.61 -16.09 10.84
C LYS A 111 -8.05 -14.68 10.76
N ASP A 112 -8.37 -13.88 11.75
CA ASP A 112 -7.98 -12.48 11.80
C ASP A 112 -6.72 -12.35 12.64
N LEU A 113 -5.82 -11.44 12.26
CA LEU A 113 -4.66 -11.02 13.04
C LEU A 113 -4.87 -9.57 13.45
N THR A 114 -4.68 -9.27 14.73
CA THR A 114 -4.59 -7.89 15.22
C THR A 114 -3.20 -7.65 15.77
N VAL A 115 -2.54 -6.58 15.32
CA VAL A 115 -1.25 -6.09 15.83
C VAL A 115 -1.45 -4.70 16.43
N SER A 116 -1.22 -4.59 17.73
CA SER A 116 -1.30 -3.34 18.48
C SER A 116 0.10 -2.79 18.73
N ILE A 117 0.40 -1.60 18.20
CA ILE A 117 1.70 -0.95 18.31
C ILE A 117 1.61 0.18 19.36
N PRO A 118 2.50 0.23 20.36
CA PRO A 118 2.54 1.32 21.35
C PRO A 118 2.64 2.71 20.73
N ASP A 119 1.94 3.69 21.30
CA ASP A 119 2.00 5.10 20.87
C ASP A 119 3.40 5.72 20.91
N SER A 120 4.29 5.16 21.73
CA SER A 120 5.69 5.56 21.82
C SER A 120 6.57 4.97 20.72
N ALA A 121 6.13 3.90 20.05
CA ALA A 121 6.92 3.18 19.07
C ALA A 121 6.82 3.83 17.68
N GLN A 122 7.94 3.87 16.98
CA GLN A 122 8.03 4.26 15.56
C GLN A 122 8.79 3.16 14.82
N LEU A 123 8.19 2.61 13.78
CA LEU A 123 8.81 1.54 13.01
C LEU A 123 9.80 2.11 11.98
N LYS A 124 10.85 1.38 11.67
CA LYS A 124 11.62 1.61 10.45
C LYS A 124 10.87 1.04 9.26
N ASP A 125 10.44 -0.22 9.34
CA ASP A 125 9.73 -0.91 8.27
C ASP A 125 8.52 -1.68 8.80
N LEU A 126 7.38 -1.53 8.12
CA LEU A 126 6.20 -2.38 8.28
C LEU A 126 5.91 -3.05 6.94
N CYS A 127 6.07 -4.36 6.88
CA CYS A 127 5.82 -5.16 5.69
C CYS A 127 4.65 -6.12 5.93
N ILE A 128 3.64 -6.08 5.07
CA ILE A 128 2.46 -6.95 5.15
C ILE A 128 2.23 -7.63 3.80
N GLU A 129 2.34 -8.95 3.77
CA GLU A 129 2.06 -9.79 2.62
C GLU A 129 0.79 -10.60 2.86
N THR A 130 -0.21 -10.45 1.99
CA THR A 130 -1.46 -11.22 2.04
C THR A 130 -1.81 -11.90 0.71
N ILE A 131 -2.61 -12.96 0.78
CA ILE A 131 -3.22 -13.57 -0.40
C ILE A 131 -4.68 -13.15 -0.51
N SER A 132 -5.50 -13.58 0.44
CA SER A 132 -6.95 -13.34 0.44
C SER A 132 -7.39 -12.84 1.80
N ALA A 133 -6.56 -11.99 2.40
CA ALA A 133 -6.87 -11.30 3.63
C ALA A 133 -6.86 -9.79 3.39
N ASP A 134 -7.92 -9.13 3.85
CA ASP A 134 -8.01 -7.68 3.84
C ASP A 134 -7.00 -7.12 4.84
N VAL A 135 -6.42 -5.96 4.52
CA VAL A 135 -5.50 -5.24 5.40
C VAL A 135 -6.18 -3.95 5.82
N GLU A 136 -6.31 -3.76 7.13
CA GLU A 136 -6.87 -2.57 7.74
C GLU A 136 -5.82 -1.95 8.67
N ILE A 137 -5.37 -0.74 8.38
CA ILE A 137 -4.47 0.02 9.26
C ILE A 137 -5.24 1.23 9.78
N GLU A 138 -5.52 1.27 11.08
CA GLU A 138 -6.22 2.41 11.68
C GLU A 138 -5.29 3.62 11.87
N GLU A 139 -4.04 3.34 12.26
CA GLU A 139 -2.97 4.32 12.42
C GLU A 139 -1.63 3.60 12.53
N ALA A 140 -0.61 4.08 11.82
CA ALA A 140 0.75 3.59 11.94
C ALA A 140 1.78 4.67 11.58
N VAL A 141 2.92 4.63 12.27
CA VAL A 141 3.99 5.61 12.13
C VAL A 141 5.30 4.89 11.89
N GLY A 142 6.03 5.29 10.84
CA GLY A 142 7.34 4.75 10.57
C GLY A 142 8.08 5.38 9.40
N SER A 143 9.15 4.74 8.94
CA SER A 143 9.91 5.23 7.78
C SER A 143 9.37 4.68 6.47
N LYS A 144 9.13 3.36 6.40
CA LYS A 144 8.62 2.67 5.21
C LYS A 144 7.44 1.75 5.54
N LEU A 145 6.41 1.78 4.70
CA LEU A 145 5.31 0.82 4.70
C LEU A 145 5.26 0.11 3.35
N THR A 146 5.28 -1.22 3.38
CA THR A 146 5.10 -2.08 2.20
C THR A 146 3.91 -3.00 2.43
N ILE A 147 2.91 -2.96 1.54
CA ILE A 147 1.78 -3.89 1.57
C ILE A 147 1.67 -4.56 0.20
N SER A 148 1.61 -5.88 0.17
CA SER A 148 1.39 -6.68 -1.03
C SER A 148 0.25 -7.64 -0.81
N SER A 149 -0.82 -7.51 -1.59
CA SER A 149 -1.99 -8.38 -1.56
C SER A 149 -2.21 -9.05 -2.91
N VAL A 150 -2.83 -10.23 -2.93
CA VAL A 150 -3.36 -10.80 -4.18
C VAL A 150 -4.81 -10.35 -4.37
N SER A 151 -5.69 -10.63 -3.41
CA SER A 151 -7.13 -10.42 -3.57
C SER A 151 -7.82 -9.75 -2.40
N GLY A 152 -7.11 -9.47 -1.30
CA GLY A 152 -7.67 -8.69 -0.19
C GLY A 152 -7.58 -7.20 -0.46
N ASP A 153 -8.56 -6.45 0.02
CA ASP A 153 -8.55 -4.99 -0.07
C ASP A 153 -7.56 -4.40 0.93
N ILE A 154 -7.02 -3.23 0.62
CA ILE A 154 -6.11 -2.48 1.49
C ILE A 154 -6.79 -1.18 1.88
N GLU A 155 -7.17 -1.06 3.14
CA GLU A 155 -7.70 0.15 3.74
C GLU A 155 -6.72 0.65 4.81
N ALA A 156 -6.23 1.88 4.67
CA ALA A 156 -5.31 2.43 5.65
C ALA A 156 -5.56 3.90 5.94
N GLU A 157 -5.84 4.18 7.21
CA GLU A 157 -6.06 5.51 7.77
C GLU A 157 -4.84 5.98 8.57
N LYS A 158 -4.67 7.31 8.64
CA LYS A 158 -3.67 7.99 9.48
C LYS A 158 -2.26 7.40 9.36
N LEU A 159 -1.82 7.19 8.13
CA LEU A 159 -0.47 6.73 7.85
C LEU A 159 0.50 7.92 7.90
N LEU A 160 1.49 7.84 8.80
CA LEU A 160 2.60 8.78 8.90
C LEU A 160 3.89 8.03 8.54
N PHE A 161 4.15 7.89 7.24
CA PHE A 161 5.32 7.23 6.69
C PHE A 161 6.02 8.13 5.68
N HIS A 162 7.34 8.01 5.58
CA HIS A 162 8.12 8.74 4.57
C HIS A 162 7.96 8.12 3.18
N ALA A 163 7.96 6.79 3.10
CA ALA A 163 7.81 6.03 1.87
C ALA A 163 6.69 4.98 1.97
N LEU A 164 5.86 4.91 0.94
CA LEU A 164 4.73 3.97 0.82
C LEU A 164 4.84 3.17 -0.48
N SER A 165 4.71 1.84 -0.40
CA SER A 165 4.55 0.97 -1.56
C SER A 165 3.43 -0.05 -1.31
N LEU A 166 2.27 0.17 -1.94
CA LEU A 166 1.07 -0.64 -1.75
C LEU A 166 0.66 -1.25 -3.09
N THR A 167 0.60 -2.57 -3.14
CA THR A 167 0.34 -3.32 -4.38
C THR A 167 -0.73 -4.39 -4.13
N SER A 168 -1.69 -4.51 -5.04
CA SER A 168 -2.73 -5.56 -5.03
C SER A 168 -2.94 -6.16 -6.41
N VAL A 169 -3.31 -7.43 -6.58
CA VAL A 169 -3.70 -7.90 -7.93
C VAL A 169 -5.13 -7.44 -8.23
N SER A 170 -6.08 -7.80 -7.37
CA SER A 170 -7.50 -7.55 -7.64
C SER A 170 -8.24 -6.76 -6.58
N GLY A 171 -7.63 -6.54 -5.41
CA GLY A 171 -8.23 -5.75 -4.35
C GLY A 171 -8.08 -4.25 -4.59
N ASP A 172 -8.99 -3.49 -3.97
CA ASP A 172 -8.96 -2.04 -3.98
C ASP A 172 -7.92 -1.50 -2.98
N ILE A 173 -7.45 -0.28 -3.22
CA ILE A 173 -6.57 0.45 -2.30
C ILE A 173 -7.28 1.75 -1.92
N ASP A 174 -7.68 1.89 -0.66
CA ASP A 174 -8.31 3.09 -0.12
C ASP A 174 -7.49 3.70 1.02
N LEU A 175 -7.02 4.92 0.80
CA LEU A 175 -6.22 5.73 1.72
C LEU A 175 -6.96 7.03 2.03
N PRO A 176 -8.00 7.02 2.88
CA PRO A 176 -8.87 8.19 3.08
C PRO A 176 -8.19 9.32 3.85
N MET A 177 -7.09 9.04 4.55
CA MET A 177 -6.35 10.00 5.38
C MET A 177 -4.84 9.71 5.38
N LEU A 178 -4.13 10.26 4.39
CA LEU A 178 -2.69 10.08 4.23
C LEU A 178 -1.91 11.33 4.65
N ALA A 179 -0.86 11.16 5.47
CA ALA A 179 -0.01 12.25 5.92
C ALA A 179 1.28 12.33 5.09
N ASP A 180 1.30 13.29 4.16
CA ASP A 180 2.48 13.86 3.49
C ASP A 180 3.72 12.96 3.24
N PRO A 181 3.56 11.78 2.58
CA PRO A 181 4.71 10.95 2.23
C PRO A 181 5.57 11.66 1.17
N SER A 182 6.88 11.42 1.21
CA SER A 182 7.82 11.91 0.18
C SER A 182 7.79 11.02 -1.06
N GLU A 183 7.57 9.73 -0.87
CA GLU A 183 7.46 8.75 -1.96
C GLU A 183 6.20 7.90 -1.77
N MET A 184 5.39 7.80 -2.82
CA MET A 184 4.17 7.00 -2.83
C MET A 184 4.06 6.17 -4.11
N GLU A 185 4.10 4.85 -3.97
CA GLU A 185 3.85 3.91 -5.07
C GLU A 185 2.58 3.12 -4.76
N LEU A 186 1.54 3.28 -5.58
CA LEU A 186 0.28 2.53 -5.45
C LEU A 186 -0.01 1.80 -6.75
N SER A 187 -0.26 0.50 -6.68
CA SER A 187 -0.59 -0.24 -7.89
C SER A 187 -1.59 -1.37 -7.70
N THR A 188 -2.43 -1.58 -8.72
CA THR A 188 -3.29 -2.75 -8.80
C THR A 188 -3.46 -3.22 -10.24
N LEU A 189 -3.94 -4.44 -10.49
CA LEU A 189 -4.31 -4.83 -11.85
C LEU A 189 -5.74 -4.37 -12.16
N SER A 190 -6.68 -4.69 -11.28
CA SER A 190 -8.11 -4.47 -11.56
C SER A 190 -8.89 -3.69 -10.51
N GLY A 191 -8.31 -3.46 -9.33
CA GLY A 191 -8.97 -2.68 -8.28
C GLY A 191 -8.95 -1.18 -8.54
N ASP A 192 -9.80 -0.45 -7.83
CA ASP A 192 -9.79 1.01 -7.76
C ASP A 192 -8.73 1.48 -6.76
N ILE A 193 -8.10 2.62 -7.04
CA ILE A 193 -7.15 3.28 -6.14
C ILE A 193 -7.71 4.64 -5.75
N THR A 194 -7.97 4.85 -4.46
CA THR A 194 -8.34 6.14 -3.89
C THR A 194 -7.33 6.54 -2.83
N ALA A 195 -6.75 7.74 -2.96
CA ALA A 195 -5.88 8.30 -1.94
C ALA A 195 -6.21 9.78 -1.70
N LYS A 196 -6.33 10.15 -0.43
CA LYS A 196 -6.59 11.53 0.00
C LYS A 196 -5.53 11.99 0.98
N MET A 197 -4.77 12.98 0.53
CA MET A 197 -3.66 13.56 1.27
C MET A 197 -4.18 14.74 2.09
N LEU A 198 -3.91 14.69 3.39
CA LEU A 198 -4.24 15.79 4.30
C LEU A 198 -3.24 16.92 4.13
N SER A 199 -3.66 18.13 4.52
CA SER A 199 -2.80 19.31 4.47
C SER A 199 -1.49 19.07 5.23
N ALA A 200 -0.36 19.32 4.56
CA ALA A 200 0.96 19.10 5.13
C ALA A 200 1.12 19.97 6.39
N SER A 201 1.42 19.34 7.52
CA SER A 201 1.75 20.06 8.77
C SER A 201 3.24 20.41 8.85
N THR A 202 4.06 19.84 7.96
CA THR A 202 5.52 19.93 8.00
C THR A 202 6.07 20.44 6.68
N SER A 203 6.40 21.73 6.66
CA SER A 203 6.96 22.47 5.53
C SER A 203 8.40 22.06 5.14
N PHE A 204 8.84 20.83 5.44
CA PHE A 204 10.24 20.39 5.34
C PHE A 204 10.50 19.25 4.35
N VAL A 205 9.47 18.70 3.72
CA VAL A 205 9.65 17.78 2.59
C VAL A 205 9.78 18.63 1.32
N HIS A 206 10.93 18.54 0.66
CA HIS A 206 11.28 19.37 -0.50
C HIS A 206 11.04 18.68 -1.85
N GLU A 207 10.82 17.37 -1.87
CA GLU A 207 10.64 16.58 -3.10
C GLU A 207 9.64 15.46 -2.81
N ARG A 208 8.39 15.63 -3.26
CA ARG A 208 7.33 14.61 -3.19
C ARG A 208 7.10 14.08 -4.58
N SER A 209 7.12 12.76 -4.67
CA SER A 209 6.83 12.02 -5.88
C SER A 209 5.75 10.98 -5.61
N PHE A 210 4.95 10.70 -6.63
CA PHE A 210 4.02 9.57 -6.60
C PHE A 210 3.99 8.84 -7.94
N ASP A 211 3.89 7.51 -7.89
CA ASP A 211 3.65 6.63 -9.03
C ASP A 211 2.40 5.80 -8.73
N VAL A 212 1.35 5.98 -9.53
CA VAL A 212 0.07 5.31 -9.32
C VAL A 212 -0.39 4.65 -10.61
N SER A 213 -0.64 3.34 -10.55
CA SER A 213 -1.03 2.59 -11.75
C SER A 213 -2.11 1.54 -11.54
N THR A 214 -2.94 1.37 -12.57
CA THR A 214 -3.89 0.25 -12.67
C THR A 214 -4.00 -0.26 -14.11
N THR A 215 -4.68 -1.37 -14.38
CA THR A 215 -5.04 -1.75 -15.75
C THR A 215 -6.49 -1.38 -16.05
N SER A 216 -7.42 -1.67 -15.13
CA SER A 216 -8.85 -1.46 -15.39
C SER A 216 -9.62 -0.70 -14.31
N GLY A 217 -8.97 -0.38 -13.19
CA GLY A 217 -9.61 0.39 -12.13
C GLY A 217 -9.60 1.90 -12.38
N ASN A 218 -10.33 2.62 -11.54
CA ASN A 218 -10.28 4.07 -11.46
C ASN A 218 -9.18 4.50 -10.48
N ILE A 219 -8.51 5.61 -10.80
CA ILE A 219 -7.54 6.24 -9.93
C ILE A 219 -8.11 7.58 -9.48
N LYS A 220 -8.15 7.82 -8.18
CA LYS A 220 -8.56 9.09 -7.59
C LYS A 220 -7.57 9.54 -6.54
N LEU A 221 -6.84 10.61 -6.85
CA LEU A 221 -5.86 11.22 -5.96
C LEU A 221 -6.34 12.62 -5.57
N ASP A 222 -6.45 12.89 -4.27
CA ASP A 222 -6.92 14.18 -3.74
C ASP A 222 -5.85 14.82 -2.84
N PHE A 223 -5.11 15.77 -3.40
CA PHE A 223 -4.12 16.57 -2.69
C PHE A 223 -4.76 17.87 -2.19
N ALA A 224 -5.13 17.92 -0.90
CA ALA A 224 -5.93 19.02 -0.36
C ALA A 224 -5.11 20.19 0.22
N GLY A 225 -3.80 20.03 0.46
CA GLY A 225 -3.00 21.09 1.09
C GLY A 225 -1.54 21.17 0.70
N PHE A 226 -1.11 20.46 -0.34
CA PHE A 226 0.17 20.65 -0.99
C PHE A 226 0.07 20.24 -2.46
N THR A 227 1.03 20.70 -3.26
CA THR A 227 1.19 20.28 -4.66
C THR A 227 2.45 19.41 -4.71
N PRO A 228 2.36 18.10 -4.99
CA PRO A 228 3.55 17.27 -5.15
C PRO A 228 4.40 17.74 -6.33
N GLU A 229 5.71 17.64 -6.20
CA GLU A 229 6.67 18.12 -7.18
C GLU A 229 6.65 17.26 -8.46
N GLU A 230 6.51 15.94 -8.32
CA GLU A 230 6.47 15.00 -9.44
C GLU A 230 5.34 13.97 -9.27
N GLY A 231 4.76 13.54 -10.39
CA GLY A 231 3.73 12.51 -10.38
C GLY A 231 3.64 11.73 -11.69
N GLU A 232 3.48 10.43 -11.58
CA GLU A 232 3.18 9.55 -12.70
C GLU A 232 1.89 8.79 -12.43
N ILE A 233 0.96 8.86 -13.38
CA ILE A 233 -0.31 8.15 -13.29
C ILE A 233 -0.55 7.38 -14.58
N SER A 234 -0.70 6.06 -14.48
CA SER A 234 -0.95 5.22 -15.66
C SER A 234 -2.13 4.28 -15.53
N SER A 235 -2.85 4.09 -16.63
CA SER A 235 -3.88 3.05 -16.74
C SER A 235 -3.97 2.47 -18.16
N VAL A 236 -4.66 1.35 -18.36
CA VAL A 236 -5.18 1.01 -19.71
C VAL A 236 -6.58 1.59 -19.87
N SER A 237 -7.42 1.42 -18.86
CA SER A 237 -8.83 1.78 -18.86
C SER A 237 -9.29 2.15 -17.44
N GLY A 238 -10.38 2.91 -17.34
CA GLY A 238 -10.80 3.49 -16.07
C GLY A 238 -10.35 4.94 -15.95
N LYS A 239 -11.05 5.69 -15.10
CA LYS A 239 -10.91 7.14 -15.01
C LYS A 239 -9.76 7.51 -14.09
N ILE A 240 -8.98 8.49 -14.50
CA ILE A 240 -7.98 9.15 -13.66
C ILE A 240 -8.55 10.50 -13.21
N LEU A 241 -8.65 10.71 -11.90
CA LEU A 241 -9.01 11.98 -11.29
C LEU A 241 -7.90 12.44 -10.35
N LEU A 242 -7.19 13.49 -10.74
CA LEU A 242 -6.22 14.18 -9.90
C LEU A 242 -6.86 15.48 -9.38
N LYS A 243 -6.89 15.69 -8.07
CA LYS A 243 -7.24 16.99 -7.48
C LYS A 243 -6.03 17.61 -6.81
N LEU A 244 -5.82 18.89 -7.11
CA LEU A 244 -4.72 19.69 -6.60
C LEU A 244 -5.23 20.97 -5.92
N PRO A 245 -4.43 21.61 -5.05
CA PRO A 245 -4.73 22.94 -4.52
C PRO A 245 -5.05 23.98 -5.61
N LYS A 246 -5.81 25.02 -5.26
CA LYS A 246 -6.31 26.01 -6.23
C LYS A 246 -5.21 26.88 -6.84
N ASP A 247 -4.08 26.98 -6.16
CA ASP A 247 -2.89 27.75 -6.46
C ASP A 247 -1.73 26.89 -6.99
N SER A 248 -1.98 25.61 -7.30
CA SER A 248 -0.99 24.73 -7.89
C SER A 248 -0.48 25.23 -9.25
N ASN A 249 0.83 25.18 -9.42
CA ASN A 249 1.51 25.40 -10.69
C ASN A 249 2.11 24.07 -11.15
N PHE A 250 1.84 23.67 -12.39
CA PHE A 250 2.28 22.37 -12.89
C PHE A 250 2.31 22.32 -14.41
N THR A 251 3.07 21.37 -14.93
CA THR A 251 3.09 20.94 -16.31
C THR A 251 2.51 19.53 -16.35
N ALA A 252 1.43 19.33 -17.11
CA ALA A 252 0.83 18.01 -17.32
C ALA A 252 1.13 17.53 -18.75
N GLU A 253 1.81 16.40 -18.86
CA GLU A 253 2.02 15.68 -20.12
C GLU A 253 0.99 14.55 -20.21
N VAL A 254 0.24 14.52 -21.32
CA VAL A 254 -0.94 13.64 -21.45
C VAL A 254 -0.79 12.77 -22.68
N GLU A 255 -0.50 11.48 -22.45
CA GLU A 255 -0.44 10.46 -23.47
C GLU A 255 -1.72 9.60 -23.41
N THR A 256 -2.61 9.79 -24.39
CA THR A 256 -3.85 8.99 -24.53
C THR A 256 -4.15 8.65 -25.97
N VAL A 257 -4.75 7.47 -26.22
CA VAL A 257 -5.18 7.07 -27.57
C VAL A 257 -6.60 7.54 -27.87
N SER A 258 -7.53 7.33 -26.93
CA SER A 258 -8.95 7.65 -27.14
C SER A 258 -9.68 8.20 -25.92
N GLY A 259 -9.00 8.42 -24.79
CA GLY A 259 -9.59 9.04 -23.61
C GLY A 259 -9.63 10.57 -23.73
N ASP A 260 -10.59 11.20 -23.06
CA ASP A 260 -10.69 12.65 -23.01
C ASP A 260 -9.80 13.24 -21.89
N PHE A 261 -9.31 14.46 -22.09
CA PHE A 261 -8.60 15.22 -21.07
C PHE A 261 -9.36 16.50 -20.72
N ASP A 262 -9.71 16.66 -19.44
CA ASP A 262 -10.31 17.87 -18.88
C ASP A 262 -9.47 18.43 -17.75
N CYS A 263 -9.28 19.75 -17.74
CA CYS A 263 -8.48 20.44 -16.75
C CYS A 263 -9.20 21.70 -16.25
N ALA A 264 -9.50 21.75 -14.95
CA ALA A 264 -10.16 22.87 -14.31
C ALA A 264 -9.23 24.08 -14.04
N PHE A 265 -7.94 23.94 -14.32
CA PHE A 265 -6.95 25.02 -14.21
C PHE A 265 -6.86 25.78 -15.53
N LYS A 266 -6.51 27.07 -15.44
CA LYS A 266 -6.22 27.84 -16.64
C LYS A 266 -4.84 27.41 -17.16
N THR A 267 -4.81 26.75 -18.30
CA THR A 267 -3.58 26.23 -18.90
C THR A 267 -3.24 26.92 -20.22
N VAL A 268 -1.95 26.94 -20.54
CA VAL A 268 -1.45 27.19 -21.90
C VAL A 268 -1.00 25.85 -22.46
N LYS A 269 -1.49 25.49 -23.65
CA LYS A 269 -1.06 24.28 -24.35
C LYS A 269 0.21 24.56 -25.16
N ALA A 270 1.23 23.74 -24.98
CA ALA A 270 2.47 23.74 -25.75
C ALA A 270 2.77 22.30 -26.15
N ASP A 271 2.65 21.98 -27.44
CA ASP A 271 2.73 20.61 -27.97
C ASP A 271 1.78 19.65 -27.22
N ASP A 272 2.30 18.61 -26.57
CA ASP A 272 1.55 17.60 -25.82
C ASP A 272 1.46 17.92 -24.31
N GLN A 273 1.87 19.13 -23.92
CA GLN A 273 1.89 19.59 -22.53
C GLN A 273 0.85 20.68 -22.25
N TYR A 274 0.33 20.66 -21.03
CA TYR A 274 -0.60 21.64 -20.47
C TYR A 274 0.02 22.31 -19.26
N ILE A 275 0.35 23.60 -19.39
CA ILE A 275 1.11 24.34 -18.37
C ILE A 275 0.16 25.27 -17.59
N ALA A 276 0.06 25.05 -16.28
CA ALA A 276 -0.63 25.90 -15.32
C ALA A 276 0.37 26.73 -14.50
N GLY A 277 0.14 28.04 -14.41
CA GLY A 277 0.99 28.94 -13.62
C GLY A 277 2.42 29.03 -14.18
N ASP A 278 3.42 28.75 -13.34
CA ASP A 278 4.83 28.69 -13.73
C ASP A 278 5.32 27.31 -14.21
N GLY A 279 4.48 26.27 -14.11
CA GLY A 279 4.81 24.93 -14.57
C GLY A 279 5.80 24.15 -13.69
N SER A 280 6.00 24.56 -12.43
CA SER A 280 7.06 24.02 -11.54
C SER A 280 6.93 22.56 -11.13
N CYS A 281 5.73 22.01 -11.05
CA CYS A 281 5.52 20.57 -10.76
C CYS A 281 5.26 19.79 -12.05
N GLU A 282 5.66 18.53 -12.13
CA GLU A 282 5.55 17.71 -13.35
C GLU A 282 4.63 16.51 -13.15
N TYR A 283 3.63 16.37 -14.03
CA TYR A 283 2.67 15.25 -13.99
C TYR A 283 2.56 14.55 -15.34
N ASN A 284 2.88 13.27 -15.37
CA ASN A 284 2.79 12.43 -16.55
C ASN A 284 1.58 11.51 -16.45
N PHE A 285 0.70 11.57 -17.44
CA PHE A 285 -0.46 10.71 -17.54
C PHE A 285 -0.34 9.80 -18.76
N GLU A 286 -0.36 8.48 -18.56
CA GLU A 286 -0.42 7.50 -19.66
C GLU A 286 -1.72 6.68 -19.59
N THR A 287 -2.52 6.70 -20.65
CA THR A 287 -3.70 5.83 -20.76
C THR A 287 -4.00 5.39 -22.19
N VAL A 288 -4.80 4.34 -22.37
CA VAL A 288 -5.29 3.95 -23.70
C VAL A 288 -6.67 4.55 -23.92
N SER A 289 -7.61 4.27 -23.03
CA SER A 289 -9.02 4.68 -23.19
C SER A 289 -9.64 5.28 -21.92
N GLY A 290 -8.84 5.57 -20.89
CA GLY A 290 -9.32 6.20 -19.66
C GLY A 290 -9.42 7.72 -19.81
N ASP A 291 -10.48 8.32 -19.27
CA ASP A 291 -10.58 9.78 -19.18
C ASP A 291 -9.70 10.30 -18.06
N ILE A 292 -9.05 11.45 -18.30
CA ILE A 292 -8.19 12.12 -17.35
C ILE A 292 -8.83 13.45 -16.97
N GLU A 293 -9.07 13.65 -15.67
CA GLU A 293 -9.58 14.90 -15.12
C GLU A 293 -8.60 15.46 -14.09
N ILE A 294 -8.17 16.70 -14.29
CA ILE A 294 -7.48 17.49 -13.27
C ILE A 294 -8.46 18.52 -12.69
N LYS A 295 -8.75 18.40 -11.39
CA LYS A 295 -9.70 19.27 -10.68
C LYS A 295 -9.03 20.04 -9.54
N LYS A 296 -9.71 21.06 -9.05
CA LYS A 296 -9.33 21.77 -7.84
C LYS A 296 -9.88 21.00 -6.63
N SER A 297 -9.08 20.84 -5.59
CA SER A 297 -9.54 20.36 -4.28
C SER A 297 -10.50 21.37 -3.63
#